data_AF-A0A524MRM0-F1
#
_entry.id   AF-A0A524MRM0-F1
#
_cell.length_a   1.000
_cell.length_b   1.000
_cell.length_c   1.000
_cell.angle_alpha   90.00
_cell.angle_beta   90.00
_cell.angle_gamma   90.00
#
_symmetry.space_group_name_H-M   'P 1'
#
loop_
_entity.id
_entity.type
_entity.pdbx_description
1 polymer ?
#
loop_
_entity_poly.entity_id
_entity_poly.type
_entity_poly.pdbx_seq_one_letter_code
_entity_poly.pdbx_strand_id
1 'polypeptide(L)'
;MPLIDNMDAPLKAYVAAYLTVSAIVAVVLIVRWRQITMFRTGYWRFVLAPWKAATFIVAMGALIIAGPYSGDHTWDFIDSSFMSVLTYSTAPWAVGMMYLVARGRRPLWLGIVAVCLMLFSASWSYDIYLLLKNGYYTDAWLENMYLSSCMYVNAGLLWNLSWDESKEKVVMAFVQQGWPTSIRPVAFRKVRWYAIALMLPSALMCLGMIILIRILI
;
A
#
# COMPACT_ATOMS: atom_id res chain seq x y z
N MET A 1 -18.85 26.03 -4.71
CA MET A 1 -18.18 24.91 -5.41
C MET A 1 -19.10 23.72 -5.23
N PRO A 2 -19.90 23.35 -6.24
CA PRO A 2 -21.02 22.42 -6.09
C PRO A 2 -20.63 20.98 -5.70
N LEU A 3 -19.33 20.69 -5.57
CA LEU A 3 -18.76 19.39 -5.19
C LEU A 3 -19.08 18.92 -3.76
N ILE A 4 -19.38 19.84 -2.84
CA ILE A 4 -19.48 19.54 -1.39
C ILE A 4 -20.93 19.66 -0.89
N ASP A 5 -21.80 20.35 -1.63
CA ASP A 5 -23.10 20.78 -1.09
C ASP A 5 -24.05 19.60 -0.81
N ASN A 6 -23.88 18.47 -1.50
CA ASN A 6 -24.70 17.26 -1.34
C ASN A 6 -24.17 16.24 -0.30
N MET A 7 -23.02 16.48 0.34
CA MET A 7 -22.49 15.57 1.35
C MET A 7 -23.15 15.82 2.72
N ASP A 8 -23.38 14.76 3.49
CA ASP A 8 -23.81 14.91 4.87
C ASP A 8 -22.67 15.52 5.74
N ALA A 9 -23.02 16.09 6.89
CA ALA A 9 -22.05 16.73 7.77
C ALA A 9 -20.93 15.78 8.26
N PRO A 10 -21.22 14.50 8.62
CA PRO A 10 -20.18 13.53 8.95
C PRO A 10 -19.16 13.29 7.84
N LEU A 11 -19.61 13.13 6.59
CA LEU A 11 -18.73 12.88 5.47
C LEU A 11 -17.87 14.10 5.13
N LYS A 12 -18.44 15.32 5.24
CA LYS A 12 -17.65 16.57 5.14
C LYS A 12 -16.54 16.63 6.17
N ALA A 13 -16.86 16.30 7.43
CA ALA A 13 -15.87 16.29 8.50
C ALA A 13 -14.78 15.24 8.26
N TYR A 14 -15.16 14.04 7.79
CA TYR A 14 -14.22 12.99 7.41
C TYR A 14 -13.27 13.44 6.30
N VAL A 15 -13.81 14.05 5.23
CA VAL A 15 -13.02 14.58 4.11
C VAL A 15 -12.06 15.67 4.56
N ALA A 16 -12.55 16.65 5.30
CA ALA A 16 -11.71 17.72 5.84
C ALA A 16 -10.59 17.15 6.74
N ALA A 17 -10.90 16.15 7.56
CA ALA A 17 -9.93 15.51 8.43
C ALA A 17 -8.83 14.80 7.64
N TYR A 18 -9.16 13.92 6.69
CA TYR A 18 -8.11 13.19 5.97
C TYR A 18 -7.28 14.11 5.06
N LEU A 19 -7.87 15.16 4.46
CA LEU A 19 -7.13 16.15 3.68
C LEU A 19 -6.13 16.90 4.56
N THR A 20 -6.57 17.32 5.74
CA THR A 20 -5.72 18.01 6.72
C THR A 20 -4.58 17.11 7.19
N VAL A 21 -4.88 15.86 7.54
CA VAL A 21 -3.89 14.87 7.96
C VAL A 21 -2.89 14.59 6.84
N SER A 22 -3.36 14.42 5.59
CA SER A 22 -2.50 14.20 4.42
C SER A 22 -1.56 15.39 4.19
N ALA A 23 -2.06 16.62 4.31
CA ALA A 23 -1.23 17.83 4.20
C ALA A 23 -0.16 17.91 5.30
N ILE A 24 -0.54 17.65 6.56
CA ILE A 24 0.40 17.63 7.69
C ILE A 24 1.49 16.58 7.46
N VAL A 25 1.11 15.37 7.04
CA VAL A 25 2.04 14.27 6.76
C VAL A 25 2.97 14.66 5.62
N ALA A 26 2.47 15.25 4.53
CA ALA A 26 3.30 15.74 3.44
C ALA A 26 4.35 16.75 3.92
N VAL A 27 3.96 17.72 4.77
CA VAL A 27 4.89 18.67 5.40
C VAL A 27 5.93 17.95 6.26
N VAL A 28 5.52 16.96 7.07
CA VAL A 28 6.47 16.16 7.88
C VAL A 28 7.44 15.39 6.99
N LEU A 29 6.97 14.78 5.90
CA LEU A 29 7.81 14.06 4.94
C LEU A 29 8.84 15.01 4.31
N ILE A 30 8.44 16.22 3.94
CA ILE A 30 9.32 17.25 3.35
C ILE A 30 10.33 17.76 4.37
N VAL A 31 9.90 18.15 5.57
CA VAL A 31 10.78 18.75 6.59
C VAL A 31 11.73 17.72 7.19
N ARG A 32 11.26 16.48 7.38
CA ARG A 32 12.05 15.39 8.01
C ARG A 32 12.56 14.35 7.02
N TRP A 33 12.62 14.66 5.72
CA TRP A 33 13.00 13.70 4.67
C TRP A 33 14.31 12.96 4.96
N ARG A 34 15.30 13.64 5.56
CA ARG A 34 16.59 13.04 5.92
C ARG A 34 16.48 11.99 7.05
N GLN A 35 15.48 12.08 7.91
CA GLN A 35 15.26 11.12 9.01
C GLN A 35 14.47 9.89 8.54
N ILE A 36 13.82 9.96 7.38
CA ILE A 36 12.94 8.92 6.87
C ILE A 36 13.73 7.99 5.96
N THR A 37 13.87 6.74 6.37
CA THR A 37 14.72 5.76 5.68
C THR A 37 14.18 5.34 4.30
N MET A 38 12.89 5.54 4.04
CA MET A 38 12.26 5.31 2.72
C MET A 38 12.90 6.17 1.62
N PHE A 39 13.39 7.37 1.95
CA PHE A 39 14.02 8.28 0.99
C PHE A 39 15.53 7.99 0.80
N ARG A 40 16.05 6.91 1.39
CA ARG A 40 17.45 6.51 1.24
C ARG A 40 17.61 5.53 0.08
N THR A 41 18.73 5.62 -0.64
CA THR A 41 19.04 4.75 -1.78
C THR A 41 19.03 3.26 -1.43
N GLY A 42 19.42 2.90 -0.20
CA GLY A 42 19.38 1.52 0.29
C GLY A 42 17.97 0.93 0.30
N TYR A 43 16.95 1.73 0.63
CA TYR A 43 15.55 1.29 0.57
C TYR A 43 15.14 0.92 -0.87
N TRP A 44 15.46 1.78 -1.84
CA TRP A 44 15.13 1.54 -3.24
C TRP A 44 15.87 0.33 -3.81
N ARG A 45 17.15 0.13 -3.46
CA ARG A 45 17.87 -1.11 -3.83
C ARG A 45 17.20 -2.37 -3.26
N PHE A 46 16.62 -2.27 -2.07
CA PHE A 46 15.91 -3.36 -1.42
C PHE A 46 14.54 -3.66 -2.05
N VAL A 47 13.77 -2.62 -2.38
CA VAL A 47 12.43 -2.78 -2.99
C VAL A 47 12.54 -3.17 -4.46
N LEU A 48 13.49 -2.60 -5.22
CA LEU A 48 13.73 -2.89 -6.63
C LEU A 48 14.53 -4.17 -6.87
N ALA A 49 14.61 -5.07 -5.88
CA ALA A 49 15.11 -6.42 -6.12
C ALA A 49 14.32 -7.06 -7.28
N PRO A 50 14.97 -7.74 -8.25
CA PRO A 50 14.31 -8.11 -9.51
C PRO A 50 12.98 -8.85 -9.35
N TRP A 51 12.89 -9.78 -8.40
CA TRP A 51 11.66 -10.54 -8.17
C TRP A 51 10.55 -9.69 -7.54
N LYS A 52 10.88 -8.69 -6.71
CA LYS A 52 9.89 -7.79 -6.12
C LYS A 52 9.32 -6.84 -7.17
N ALA A 53 10.18 -6.34 -8.06
CA ALA A 53 9.76 -5.55 -9.21
C ALA A 53 8.89 -6.37 -10.16
N ALA A 54 9.27 -7.63 -10.44
CA ALA A 54 8.47 -8.52 -11.26
C ALA A 54 7.09 -8.81 -10.64
N THR A 55 7.02 -9.13 -9.34
CA THR A 55 5.73 -9.38 -8.67
C THR A 55 4.88 -8.12 -8.59
N PHE A 56 5.49 -6.94 -8.45
CA PHE A 56 4.79 -5.66 -8.56
C PHE A 56 4.18 -5.44 -9.94
N ILE A 57 4.95 -5.64 -11.02
CA ILE A 57 4.44 -5.46 -12.39
C ILE A 57 3.25 -6.39 -12.65
N VAL A 58 3.36 -7.66 -12.21
CA VAL A 58 2.26 -8.63 -12.33
C VAL A 58 1.04 -8.19 -11.52
N ALA A 59 1.22 -7.77 -10.27
CA ALA A 59 0.11 -7.35 -9.40
C ALA A 59 -0.57 -6.07 -9.92
N MET A 60 0.20 -5.08 -10.37
CA MET A 60 -0.32 -3.85 -10.96
C MET A 60 -1.10 -4.17 -12.25
N GLY A 61 -0.54 -4.99 -13.14
CA GLY A 61 -1.23 -5.43 -14.35
C GLY A 61 -2.53 -6.17 -14.04
N ALA A 62 -2.52 -7.05 -13.04
CA ALA A 62 -3.72 -7.76 -12.59
C ALA A 62 -4.80 -6.80 -12.08
N LEU A 63 -4.45 -5.79 -11.27
CA LEU A 63 -5.42 -4.79 -10.78
C LEU A 63 -5.95 -3.90 -11.90
N ILE A 64 -5.10 -3.42 -12.81
CA ILE A 64 -5.55 -2.62 -13.96
C ILE A 64 -6.53 -3.41 -14.84
N ILE A 65 -6.28 -4.71 -15.02
CA ILE A 65 -7.17 -5.58 -15.79
C ILE A 65 -8.44 -5.92 -15.00
N ALA A 66 -8.33 -6.24 -13.71
CA ALA A 66 -9.44 -6.72 -12.89
C ALA A 66 -10.36 -5.60 -12.38
N GLY A 67 -9.84 -4.39 -12.17
CA GLY A 67 -10.56 -3.23 -11.63
C GLY A 67 -11.85 -2.91 -12.38
N PRO A 68 -11.84 -2.80 -13.72
CA PRO A 68 -13.05 -2.63 -14.53
C PRO A 68 -14.06 -3.77 -14.39
N TYR A 69 -13.63 -4.94 -13.94
CA TYR A 69 -14.49 -6.10 -13.68
C TYR A 69 -14.91 -6.25 -12.21
N SER A 70 -14.63 -5.29 -11.34
CA SER A 70 -15.00 -5.39 -9.92
C SER A 70 -16.50 -5.22 -9.65
N GLY A 71 -17.27 -4.73 -10.63
CA GLY A 71 -18.65 -4.28 -10.45
C GLY A 71 -18.74 -2.85 -9.89
N ASP A 72 -17.63 -2.28 -9.44
CA ASP A 72 -17.51 -0.88 -9.08
C ASP A 72 -17.04 -0.08 -10.31
N HIS A 73 -17.95 0.72 -10.86
CA HIS A 73 -17.70 1.55 -12.05
C HIS A 73 -16.71 2.70 -11.82
N THR A 74 -16.29 2.93 -10.57
CA THR A 74 -15.37 4.00 -10.24
C THR A 74 -13.91 3.62 -10.45
N TRP A 75 -13.58 2.32 -10.41
CA TRP A 75 -12.24 1.81 -10.71
C TRP A 75 -11.88 1.97 -12.19
N ASP A 76 -10.74 2.60 -12.44
CA ASP A 76 -10.21 2.78 -13.79
C ASP A 76 -8.70 2.49 -13.87
N PHE A 77 -8.11 2.81 -15.03
CA PHE A 77 -6.69 2.56 -15.23
C PHE A 77 -5.81 3.54 -14.43
N ILE A 78 -6.29 4.75 -14.13
CA ILE A 78 -5.53 5.82 -13.47
C ILE A 78 -5.40 5.48 -11.99
N ASP A 79 -6.52 5.21 -11.31
CA ASP A 79 -6.51 4.89 -9.89
C ASP A 79 -5.78 3.58 -9.58
N SER A 80 -6.08 2.52 -10.33
CA SER A 80 -5.39 1.23 -10.23
C SER A 80 -3.88 1.39 -10.38
N SER A 81 -3.43 2.27 -11.28
CA SER A 81 -2.01 2.52 -11.52
C SER A 81 -1.35 3.28 -10.37
N PHE A 82 -1.87 4.45 -9.98
CA PHE A 82 -1.19 5.25 -8.95
C PHE A 82 -1.27 4.57 -7.58
N MET A 83 -2.38 3.92 -7.24
CA MET A 83 -2.51 3.18 -5.97
C MET A 83 -1.53 2.02 -5.90
N SER A 84 -1.34 1.30 -7.01
CA SER A 84 -0.36 0.21 -7.09
C SER A 84 1.06 0.73 -6.88
N VAL A 85 1.42 1.85 -7.51
CA VAL A 85 2.74 2.49 -7.35
C VAL A 85 2.95 2.98 -5.92
N LEU A 86 1.95 3.64 -5.32
CA LEU A 86 1.99 4.09 -3.93
C LEU A 86 2.14 2.90 -2.98
N THR A 87 1.40 1.82 -3.21
CA THR A 87 1.47 0.60 -2.40
C THR A 87 2.85 -0.04 -2.49
N TYR A 88 3.39 -0.22 -3.70
CA TYR A 88 4.71 -0.81 -3.88
C TYR A 88 5.84 0.02 -3.28
N SER A 89 5.77 1.34 -3.44
CA SER A 89 6.80 2.25 -2.95
C SER A 89 6.75 2.46 -1.44
N THR A 90 5.59 2.34 -0.78
CA THR A 90 5.44 2.72 0.64
C THR A 90 5.14 1.55 1.57
N ALA A 91 4.43 0.50 1.12
CA ALA A 91 3.99 -0.59 2.00
C ALA A 91 5.12 -1.32 2.72
N PRO A 92 6.27 -1.65 2.07
CA PRO A 92 7.37 -2.31 2.76
C PRO A 92 7.88 -1.45 3.93
N TRP A 93 8.03 -0.15 3.72
CA TRP A 93 8.50 0.76 4.76
C TRP A 93 7.46 0.93 5.87
N ALA A 94 6.20 1.20 5.52
CA ALA A 94 5.14 1.47 6.48
C ALA A 94 4.90 0.27 7.41
N VAL A 95 4.75 -0.94 6.86
CA VAL A 95 4.56 -2.16 7.67
C VAL A 95 5.75 -2.41 8.60
N GLY A 96 6.97 -2.25 8.10
CA GLY A 96 8.17 -2.39 8.93
C GLY A 96 8.25 -1.34 10.04
N MET A 97 7.87 -0.09 9.79
CA MET A 97 7.85 0.95 10.81
C MET A 97 6.76 0.73 11.85
N MET A 98 5.55 0.33 11.45
CA MET A 98 4.48 -0.04 12.37
C MET A 98 4.95 -1.14 13.33
N TYR A 99 5.58 -2.20 12.79
CA TYR A 99 6.17 -3.26 13.61
C TYR A 99 7.23 -2.73 14.58
N LEU A 100 8.21 -1.95 14.08
CA LEU A 100 9.31 -1.46 14.90
C LEU A 100 8.86 -0.50 16.01
N VAL A 101 7.87 0.34 15.74
CA VAL A 101 7.25 1.22 16.74
C VAL A 101 6.49 0.41 17.78
N ALA A 102 5.70 -0.59 17.37
CA ALA A 102 5.01 -1.50 18.29
C ALA A 102 5.98 -2.28 19.19
N ARG A 103 7.22 -2.50 18.73
CA ARG A 103 8.30 -3.12 19.52
C ARG A 103 9.15 -2.11 20.33
N GLY A 104 8.77 -0.83 20.37
CA GLY A 104 9.51 0.22 21.07
C GLY A 104 10.89 0.53 20.49
N ARG A 105 11.18 0.12 19.25
CA ARG A 105 12.49 0.28 18.59
C ARG A 105 12.60 1.55 17.76
N ARG A 106 11.50 2.27 17.57
CA ARG A 106 11.41 3.50 16.79
C ARG A 106 10.40 4.46 17.46
N PRO A 107 10.56 5.78 17.29
CA PRO A 107 9.66 6.76 17.89
C PRO A 107 8.25 6.70 17.30
N LEU A 108 7.23 6.98 18.13
CA LEU A 108 5.81 6.88 17.78
C LEU A 108 5.42 7.67 16.52
N TRP A 109 6.02 8.84 16.30
CA TRP A 109 5.69 9.68 15.15
C TRP A 109 5.95 8.98 13.80
N LEU A 110 6.91 8.05 13.72
CA LEU A 110 7.13 7.25 12.50
C LEU A 110 5.99 6.26 12.26
N GLY A 111 5.39 5.73 13.34
CA GLY A 111 4.23 4.87 13.27
C GLY A 111 3.00 5.63 12.77
N ILE A 112 2.81 6.86 13.26
CA ILE A 112 1.75 7.76 12.77
C ILE A 112 1.93 8.01 11.26
N VAL A 113 3.14 8.41 10.83
CA VAL A 113 3.43 8.61 9.40
C VAL A 113 3.19 7.33 8.59
N ALA A 114 3.57 6.15 9.10
CA ALA A 114 3.35 4.88 8.43
C ALA A 114 1.84 4.55 8.26
N VAL A 115 1.03 4.77 9.30
CA VAL A 115 -0.43 4.58 9.23
C VAL A 115 -1.06 5.56 8.24
N CYS A 116 -0.64 6.83 8.26
CA CYS A 116 -1.14 7.82 7.31
C CYS A 116 -0.74 7.48 5.86
N LEU A 117 0.47 7.00 5.63
CA LEU A 117 0.91 6.53 4.30
C LEU A 117 0.07 5.33 3.83
N MET A 118 -0.23 4.40 4.74
CA MET A 118 -1.12 3.28 4.45
C MET A 118 -2.51 3.78 4.05
N LEU A 119 -3.16 4.60 4.88
CA LEU A 119 -4.51 5.10 4.60
C LEU A 119 -4.56 5.97 3.33
N PHE A 120 -3.54 6.79 3.10
CA PHE A 120 -3.43 7.59 1.89
C PHE A 120 -3.29 6.72 0.64
N SER A 121 -2.40 5.72 0.69
CA SER A 121 -2.16 4.80 -0.44
C SER A 121 -3.34 3.86 -0.70
N ALA A 122 -4.00 3.40 0.36
CA ALA A 122 -5.06 2.39 0.28
C ALA A 122 -6.45 2.99 0.02
N SER A 123 -6.69 4.25 0.41
CA SER A 123 -8.02 4.86 0.29
C SER A 123 -7.95 6.32 -0.14
N TRP A 124 -7.33 7.20 0.64
CA TRP A 124 -7.57 8.65 0.46
C TRP A 124 -7.12 9.18 -0.90
N SER A 125 -6.07 8.62 -1.50
CA SER A 125 -5.64 9.01 -2.85
C SER A 125 -6.68 8.66 -3.92
N TYR A 126 -7.36 7.53 -3.79
CA TYR A 126 -8.49 7.12 -4.61
C TYR A 126 -9.71 8.00 -4.37
N ASP A 127 -10.06 8.24 -3.12
CA ASP A 127 -11.20 9.07 -2.75
C ASP A 127 -11.05 10.52 -3.27
N ILE A 128 -9.85 11.08 -3.15
CA ILE A 128 -9.50 12.40 -3.70
C ILE A 128 -9.62 12.39 -5.21
N TYR A 129 -9.09 11.36 -5.88
CA TYR A 129 -9.18 11.23 -7.32
C TYR A 129 -10.63 11.20 -7.81
N LEU A 130 -11.48 10.38 -7.19
CA LEU A 130 -12.89 10.29 -7.55
C LEU A 130 -13.65 11.59 -7.29
N LEU A 131 -13.39 12.26 -6.15
CA LEU A 131 -14.00 13.54 -5.86
C LEU A 131 -13.64 14.58 -6.94
N LEU A 132 -12.38 14.63 -7.36
CA LEU A 132 -11.92 15.54 -8.41
C LEU A 132 -12.47 15.17 -9.80
N LYS A 133 -12.53 13.88 -10.13
CA LYS A 133 -12.96 13.37 -11.43
C LYS A 133 -14.47 13.44 -11.61
N ASN A 134 -15.22 12.95 -10.64
CA ASN A 134 -16.66 12.71 -10.75
C ASN A 134 -17.49 13.81 -10.08
N GLY A 135 -16.88 14.62 -9.21
CA GLY A 135 -17.58 15.69 -8.49
C GLY A 135 -18.37 15.21 -7.27
N TYR A 136 -18.33 13.92 -6.94
CA TYR A 136 -18.99 13.31 -5.79
C TYR A 136 -18.10 12.25 -5.14
N TYR A 137 -18.42 11.93 -3.88
CA TYR A 137 -17.73 10.93 -3.09
C TYR A 137 -18.34 9.54 -3.32
N THR A 138 -17.53 8.49 -3.39
CA THR A 138 -18.03 7.13 -3.63
C THR A 138 -18.74 6.56 -2.39
N ASP A 139 -19.83 5.84 -2.59
CA ASP A 139 -20.55 5.16 -1.51
C ASP A 139 -19.75 3.94 -0.99
N ALA A 140 -18.83 3.40 -1.78
CA ALA A 140 -18.01 2.22 -1.45
C ALA A 140 -16.69 2.55 -0.72
N TRP A 141 -16.57 3.77 -0.17
CA TRP A 141 -15.31 4.27 0.39
C TRP A 141 -14.83 3.45 1.59
N LEU A 142 -15.77 2.97 2.42
CA LEU A 142 -15.46 2.24 3.64
C LEU A 142 -14.97 0.82 3.31
N GLU A 143 -15.66 0.14 2.39
CA GLU A 143 -15.27 -1.17 1.87
C GLU A 143 -13.89 -1.11 1.22
N ASN A 144 -13.65 -0.09 0.38
CA ASN A 144 -12.35 0.14 -0.23
C ASN A 144 -11.27 0.35 0.83
N MET A 145 -11.50 1.21 1.83
CA MET A 145 -10.54 1.48 2.88
C MET A 145 -10.12 0.20 3.62
N TYR A 146 -11.07 -0.66 3.98
CA TYR A 146 -10.76 -1.91 4.68
C TYR A 146 -10.01 -2.91 3.79
N LEU A 147 -10.55 -3.24 2.62
CA LEU A 147 -9.96 -4.23 1.72
C LEU A 147 -8.57 -3.81 1.25
N SER A 148 -8.43 -2.55 0.81
CA SER A 148 -7.16 -2.00 0.34
C SER A 148 -6.13 -1.88 1.46
N SER A 149 -6.54 -1.61 2.71
CA SER A 149 -5.60 -1.62 3.85
C SER A 149 -5.07 -3.03 4.15
N CYS A 150 -5.94 -4.05 4.10
CA CYS A 150 -5.50 -5.45 4.25
C CYS A 150 -4.51 -5.85 3.15
N MET A 151 -4.81 -5.48 1.91
CA MET A 151 -3.94 -5.70 0.76
C MET A 151 -2.61 -4.96 0.87
N TYR A 152 -2.63 -3.72 1.36
CA TYR A 152 -1.44 -2.92 1.62
C TYR A 152 -0.53 -3.59 2.66
N VAL A 153 -1.09 -4.06 3.78
CA VAL A 153 -0.32 -4.79 4.79
C VAL A 153 0.27 -6.08 4.21
N ASN A 154 -0.53 -6.84 3.48
CA ASN A 154 -0.09 -8.08 2.84
C ASN A 154 1.06 -7.85 1.85
N ALA A 155 0.94 -6.81 1.02
CA ALA A 155 1.99 -6.38 0.09
C ALA A 155 3.27 -5.94 0.83
N GLY A 156 3.12 -5.19 1.93
CA GLY A 156 4.22 -4.81 2.80
C GLY A 156 4.91 -6.02 3.45
N LEU A 157 4.19 -7.07 3.81
CA LEU A 157 4.77 -8.34 4.30
C LEU A 157 5.50 -9.08 3.17
N LEU A 158 4.87 -9.22 2.00
CA LEU A 158 5.44 -9.90 0.83
C LEU A 158 6.79 -9.30 0.43
N TRP A 159 6.82 -7.99 0.23
CA TRP A 159 8.05 -7.30 -0.20
C TRP A 159 9.02 -7.05 0.95
N ASN A 160 8.68 -7.42 2.19
CA ASN A 160 9.62 -7.55 3.30
C ASN A 160 10.18 -8.97 3.49
N LEU A 161 9.78 -9.97 2.70
CA LEU A 161 10.42 -11.28 2.77
C LEU A 161 11.92 -11.18 2.46
N SER A 162 12.71 -11.81 3.33
CA SER A 162 14.16 -11.86 3.26
C SER A 162 14.66 -13.22 3.77
N TRP A 163 15.97 -13.41 3.69
CA TRP A 163 16.65 -14.61 4.17
C TRP A 163 17.71 -14.22 5.18
N ASP A 164 17.74 -14.91 6.30
CA ASP A 164 18.82 -14.82 7.29
C ASP A 164 19.84 -15.92 6.97
N GLU A 165 20.99 -15.54 6.42
CA GLU A 165 22.05 -16.49 6.06
C GLU A 165 22.64 -17.20 7.29
N SER A 166 22.60 -16.58 8.47
CA SER A 166 23.16 -17.18 9.69
C SER A 166 22.30 -18.30 10.27
N LYS A 167 20.99 -18.27 9.99
CA LYS A 167 19.99 -19.21 10.52
C LYS A 167 19.30 -20.04 9.45
N GLU A 168 19.74 -19.87 8.20
CA GLU A 168 19.18 -20.51 7.00
C GLU A 168 17.65 -20.52 6.96
N LYS A 169 17.03 -19.36 7.24
CA LYS A 169 15.57 -19.26 7.31
C LYS A 169 15.02 -17.98 6.73
N VAL A 170 13.75 -18.06 6.32
CA VAL A 170 12.97 -16.91 5.91
C VAL A 170 12.65 -16.04 7.13
N VAL A 171 12.87 -14.74 6.99
CA VAL A 171 12.57 -13.74 8.01
C VAL A 171 11.98 -12.50 7.35
N MET A 172 11.32 -11.66 8.15
CA MET A 172 10.97 -10.31 7.72
C MET A 172 12.20 -9.40 7.77
N ALA A 173 12.45 -8.67 6.69
CA ALA A 173 13.62 -7.82 6.54
C ALA A 173 13.73 -6.77 7.65
N PHE A 174 12.60 -6.20 8.10
CA PHE A 174 12.56 -5.21 9.19
C PHE A 174 12.96 -5.77 10.56
N VAL A 175 13.14 -7.08 10.72
CA VAL A 175 13.69 -7.70 11.94
C VAL A 175 15.22 -7.73 11.90
N GLN A 176 15.83 -7.64 10.72
CA GLN A 176 17.28 -7.69 10.54
C GLN A 176 17.94 -6.35 10.88
N GLN A 177 19.17 -6.41 11.36
CA GLN A 177 19.96 -5.22 11.65
C GLN A 177 20.27 -4.45 10.36
N GLY A 178 20.09 -3.13 10.40
CA GLY A 178 20.39 -2.24 9.29
C GLY A 178 19.33 -2.15 8.19
N TRP A 179 18.16 -2.79 8.38
CA TRP A 179 16.98 -2.52 7.55
C TRP A 179 16.51 -1.06 7.69
N PRO A 180 16.07 -0.40 6.60
CA PRO A 180 16.00 -0.93 5.23
C PRO A 180 17.25 -0.69 4.36
N THR A 181 18.32 -0.10 4.89
CA THR A 181 19.39 0.48 4.07
C THR A 181 20.52 -0.49 3.71
N SER A 182 20.80 -1.50 4.53
CA SER A 182 21.95 -2.39 4.35
C SER A 182 21.58 -3.85 4.10
N ILE A 183 20.30 -4.12 3.82
CA ILE A 183 19.83 -5.47 3.54
C ILE A 183 20.12 -5.82 2.09
N ARG A 184 20.78 -6.96 1.87
CA ARG A 184 21.05 -7.47 0.53
C ARG A 184 19.78 -8.04 -0.09
N PRO A 185 19.56 -7.86 -1.40
CA PRO A 185 18.49 -8.55 -2.11
C PRO A 185 18.58 -10.06 -1.93
N VAL A 186 17.44 -10.69 -1.61
CA VAL A 186 17.33 -12.14 -1.51
C VAL A 186 16.95 -12.74 -2.88
N ALA A 187 17.51 -13.90 -3.22
CA ALA A 187 17.06 -14.66 -4.37
C ALA A 187 15.65 -15.23 -4.13
N PHE A 188 14.75 -15.09 -5.12
CA PHE A 188 13.35 -15.51 -5.00
C PHE A 188 13.19 -16.97 -4.57
N ARG A 189 14.06 -17.87 -5.06
CA ARG A 189 14.05 -19.30 -4.71
C ARG A 189 14.08 -19.55 -3.20
N LYS A 190 14.75 -18.69 -2.42
CA LYS A 190 14.85 -18.82 -0.96
C LYS A 190 13.55 -18.46 -0.21
N VAL A 191 12.67 -17.66 -0.82
CA VAL A 191 11.44 -17.14 -0.19
C VAL A 191 10.16 -17.56 -0.91
N ARG A 192 10.25 -18.32 -2.02
CA ARG A 192 9.15 -18.57 -2.96
C ARG A 192 7.86 -19.07 -2.32
N TRP A 193 7.93 -19.98 -1.34
CA TRP A 193 6.74 -20.57 -0.76
C TRP A 193 5.96 -19.58 0.11
N TYR A 194 6.68 -18.78 0.90
CA TYR A 194 6.08 -17.69 1.67
C TYR A 194 5.58 -16.58 0.74
N ALA A 195 6.29 -16.29 -0.35
CA ALA A 195 5.85 -15.33 -1.33
C ALA A 195 4.53 -15.78 -2.00
N ILE A 196 4.44 -17.03 -2.45
CA ILE A 196 3.21 -17.59 -3.03
C ILE A 196 2.06 -17.53 -2.03
N ALA A 197 2.29 -17.92 -0.77
CA ALA A 197 1.27 -17.87 0.27
C ALA A 197 0.75 -16.44 0.51
N LEU A 198 1.64 -15.44 0.54
CA LEU A 198 1.25 -14.03 0.68
C LEU A 198 0.64 -13.45 -0.61
N MET A 199 0.96 -13.97 -1.79
CA MET A 199 0.34 -13.51 -3.04
C MET A 199 -1.08 -14.07 -3.23
N LEU A 200 -1.40 -15.21 -2.60
CA LEU A 200 -2.65 -15.92 -2.81
C LEU A 200 -3.91 -15.10 -2.48
N PRO A 201 -4.03 -14.39 -1.34
CA PRO A 201 -5.22 -13.58 -1.05
C PRO A 201 -5.49 -12.53 -2.13
N SER A 202 -4.43 -11.85 -2.58
CA SER A 202 -4.50 -10.82 -3.61
C SER A 202 -4.89 -11.40 -4.97
N ALA A 203 -4.35 -12.57 -5.33
CA ALA A 203 -4.70 -13.28 -6.56
C ALA A 203 -6.16 -13.75 -6.55
N LEU A 204 -6.62 -14.32 -5.43
CA LEU A 204 -8.01 -14.76 -5.27
C LEU A 204 -8.98 -13.59 -5.31
N MET A 205 -8.63 -12.45 -4.74
CA MET A 205 -9.44 -11.22 -4.80
C MET A 205 -9.58 -10.72 -6.25
N CYS A 206 -8.47 -10.61 -6.99
CA CYS A 206 -8.49 -10.18 -8.40
C CYS A 206 -9.28 -11.18 -9.27
N LEU A 207 -9.12 -12.48 -9.02
CA LEU A 207 -9.86 -13.52 -9.73
C LEU A 207 -11.36 -13.45 -9.42
N GLY A 208 -11.70 -13.22 -8.14
CA GLY A 208 -13.08 -13.04 -7.69
C GLY A 208 -13.78 -11.90 -8.42
N MET A 209 -13.13 -10.75 -8.57
CA MET A 209 -13.64 -9.62 -9.37
C MET A 209 -13.99 -10.07 -10.79
N ILE A 210 -13.05 -10.74 -11.47
CA ILE A 210 -13.26 -11.19 -12.86
C ILE A 210 -14.37 -12.25 -12.99
N ILE A 211 -14.45 -13.21 -12.06
CA ILE A 211 -15.40 -14.32 -12.12
C ILE A 211 -16.83 -13.86 -11.79
N LEU A 212 -17.01 -13.00 -10.78
CA LEU A 212 -18.34 -12.58 -10.33
C LEU A 212 -19.15 -11.95 -11.47
N ILE A 213 -18.49 -11.15 -12.32
CA ILE A 213 -19.12 -10.52 -13.48
C ILE A 213 -19.61 -11.54 -14.50
N ARG A 214 -18.89 -12.65 -14.72
CA ARG A 214 -19.30 -13.68 -15.70
C ARG A 214 -20.52 -14.50 -15.27
N ILE A 215 -20.89 -14.45 -13.99
CA ILE A 215 -22.06 -15.16 -13.46
C ILE A 215 -23.30 -14.26 -13.48
N LEU A 216 -23.11 -12.93 -13.50
CA LEU A 216 -24.18 -11.92 -13.44
C LEU A 216 -24.59 -11.35 -14.81
N ILE A 217 -23.87 -11.70 -15.88
CA ILE A 217 -24.20 -11.41 -17.30
C ILE A 217 -24.62 -12.71 -17.97
#